data_AF-X0TD35-F1
#
_entry.id   AF-X0TD35-F1
#
_cell.length_a   1.000
_cell.length_b   1.000
_cell.length_c   1.000
_cell.angle_alpha   90.00
_cell.angle_beta   90.00
_cell.angle_gamma   90.00
#
_symmetry.space_group_name_H-M   'P 1'
#
loop_
_entity.id
_entity.type
_entity.pdbx_description
1 polymer ?
#
loop_
_entity_poly.entity_id
_entity_poly.type
_entity_poly.pdbx_seq_one_letter_code
_entity_poly.pdbx_strand_id
1 'polypeptide(L)'
;MPETNELSQRECEILTLVAKGASNKEIARDLHISTNTVKVHLRNIFSKVDANSRTEAAMYAVNAGIVEIKPGAAAAGQEVEEQRSTNKFLIGIAITVSVIIISLLGFLAFQGSFSGNRETNNQPGIPVEAGWEERAQLPSARKGLALASYDGEIFAIAGETDEGISSSVEHYDPVSDQWSSLDSKPTPVADVSAVVIAGKIYVPGGLTPSGDLSDALEIYSLIDGAWEQGADLPLGISAYALVAYEGNMYLFGGWDGSEYLNSVYQYDPEQDQWLSKTPMSTARGYSGAAVSGGKIFVVGGYDGDKGLSSMEVYIPELDDLQSNPWSKGTDLPVSRFGMGVAGLGNMIHVVGGKIGEGGSQSSMVYSPQEGIWQEFDSPTTES
;
A
#
# COMPACT_ATOMS: atom_id res chain seq x y z
N MET A 1 -1.38 32.40 19.39
CA MET A 1 -2.44 31.41 19.66
C MET A 1 -1.80 30.06 19.44
N PRO A 2 -1.76 29.13 20.41
CA PRO A 2 -1.23 27.80 20.14
C PRO A 2 -2.19 27.14 19.16
N GLU A 3 -1.68 26.63 18.03
CA GLU A 3 -2.46 25.77 17.16
C GLU A 3 -2.84 24.53 17.97
N THR A 4 -4.12 24.42 18.32
CA THR A 4 -4.66 23.21 18.94
C THR A 4 -4.49 22.09 17.94
N ASN A 5 -3.88 20.97 18.36
CA ASN A 5 -3.70 19.77 17.56
C ASN A 5 -5.03 19.01 17.28
N GLU A 6 -6.15 19.72 17.39
CA GLU A 6 -7.50 19.22 17.20
C GLU A 6 -7.97 19.50 15.77
N LEU A 7 -8.71 18.55 15.21
CA LEU A 7 -9.35 18.69 13.91
C LEU A 7 -10.49 19.71 14.01
N SER A 8 -10.51 20.65 13.06
CA SER A 8 -11.64 21.57 12.90
C SER A 8 -12.88 20.81 12.39
N GLN A 9 -14.07 21.39 12.58
CA GLN A 9 -15.31 20.84 12.04
C GLN A 9 -15.22 20.54 10.53
N ARG A 10 -14.58 21.45 9.79
CA ARG A 10 -14.40 21.30 8.34
C ARG A 10 -13.49 20.13 7.98
N GLU A 11 -12.43 19.93 8.77
CA GLU A 11 -11.51 18.81 8.59
C GLU A 11 -12.19 17.48 8.94
N CYS A 12 -13.06 17.44 9.95
CA CYS A 12 -13.88 16.26 10.27
C CYS A 12 -14.86 15.90 9.15
N GLU A 13 -15.50 16.89 8.51
CA GLU A 13 -16.39 16.67 7.35
C GLU A 13 -15.63 16.05 6.17
N ILE A 14 -14.46 16.61 5.84
CA ILE A 14 -13.60 16.10 4.77
C ILE A 14 -13.14 14.68 5.11
N LEU A 15 -12.68 14.46 6.34
CA LEU A 15 -12.19 13.16 6.80
C LEU A 15 -13.28 12.09 6.78
N THR A 16 -14.52 12.47 7.07
CA THR A 16 -15.70 11.58 6.93
C THR A 16 -15.91 11.14 5.50
N LEU A 17 -15.76 12.05 4.53
CA LEU A 17 -15.91 11.72 3.10
C LEU A 17 -14.72 10.88 2.61
N VAL A 18 -13.51 11.16 3.09
CA VAL A 18 -12.32 10.32 2.83
C VAL A 18 -12.54 8.88 3.30
N ALA A 19 -13.07 8.71 4.52
CA ALA A 19 -13.38 7.39 5.08
C ALA A 19 -14.48 6.63 4.30
N LYS A 20 -15.32 7.36 3.56
CA LYS A 20 -16.31 6.78 2.63
C LYS A 20 -15.76 6.51 1.23
N GLY A 21 -14.47 6.75 1.00
CA GLY A 21 -13.81 6.53 -0.29
C GLY A 21 -13.94 7.69 -1.29
N ALA A 22 -14.50 8.85 -0.91
CA ALA A 22 -14.79 9.94 -1.85
C ALA A 22 -13.52 10.63 -2.39
N SER A 23 -13.43 10.88 -3.69
CA SER A 23 -12.30 11.56 -4.34
C SER A 23 -12.15 13.04 -3.91
N ASN A 24 -11.00 13.67 -4.21
CA ASN A 24 -10.82 15.11 -3.96
C ASN A 24 -11.84 15.98 -4.73
N LYS A 25 -12.25 15.57 -5.94
CA LYS A 25 -13.28 16.27 -6.71
C LYS A 25 -14.67 16.03 -6.14
N GLU A 26 -14.96 14.82 -5.66
CA GLU A 26 -16.24 14.51 -5.00
C GLU A 26 -16.39 15.28 -3.68
N ILE A 27 -15.35 15.30 -2.85
CA ILE A 27 -15.31 16.12 -1.63
C ILE A 27 -15.49 17.59 -1.97
N ALA A 28 -14.80 18.08 -3.02
CA ALA A 28 -14.92 19.46 -3.47
C ALA A 28 -16.35 19.80 -3.90
N ARG A 29 -16.99 18.91 -4.67
CA ARG A 29 -18.39 19.03 -5.10
C ARG A 29 -19.35 19.02 -3.92
N ASP A 30 -19.27 18.01 -3.06
CA ASP A 30 -20.20 17.78 -1.95
C ASP A 30 -20.11 18.93 -0.93
N LEU A 31 -18.89 19.39 -0.67
CA LEU A 31 -18.63 20.46 0.29
C LEU A 31 -18.61 21.86 -0.34
N HIS A 32 -18.88 21.98 -1.64
CA HIS A 32 -18.92 23.24 -2.39
C HIS A 32 -17.64 24.11 -2.23
N ILE A 33 -16.47 23.48 -2.33
CA ILE A 33 -15.14 24.12 -2.26
C ILE A 33 -14.28 23.71 -3.46
N SER A 34 -13.13 24.36 -3.65
CA SER A 34 -12.19 23.95 -4.70
C SER A 34 -11.44 22.67 -4.33
N THR A 35 -11.03 21.89 -5.33
CA THR A 35 -10.14 20.73 -5.14
C THR A 35 -8.84 21.10 -4.42
N ASN A 36 -8.26 22.27 -4.73
CA ASN A 36 -7.08 22.79 -4.04
C ASN A 36 -7.36 23.05 -2.55
N THR A 37 -8.56 23.54 -2.22
CA THR A 37 -8.98 23.72 -0.82
C THR A 37 -9.08 22.37 -0.11
N VAL A 38 -9.59 21.32 -0.78
CA VAL A 38 -9.61 19.95 -0.25
C VAL A 38 -8.19 19.45 0.01
N LYS A 39 -7.26 19.60 -0.95
CA LYS A 39 -5.85 19.20 -0.79
C LYS A 39 -5.18 19.89 0.41
N VAL A 40 -5.41 21.19 0.58
CA VAL A 40 -4.90 21.96 1.74
C VAL A 40 -5.43 21.40 3.06
N HIS A 41 -6.74 21.12 3.14
CA HIS A 41 -7.32 20.52 4.33
C HIS A 41 -6.81 19.10 4.58
N LEU A 42 -6.66 18.27 3.55
CA LEU A 42 -6.11 16.91 3.69
C LEU A 42 -4.69 16.94 4.23
N ARG A 43 -3.83 17.81 3.70
CA ARG A 43 -2.47 17.99 4.22
C ARG A 43 -2.47 18.40 5.71
N ASN A 44 -3.38 19.29 6.11
CA ASN A 44 -3.50 19.69 7.50
C ASN A 44 -4.04 18.56 8.38
N ILE A 45 -5.03 17.80 7.90
CA ILE A 45 -5.54 16.59 8.58
C ILE A 45 -4.40 15.60 8.80
N PHE A 46 -3.68 15.26 7.74
CA PHE A 46 -2.56 14.33 7.72
C PHE A 46 -1.51 14.73 8.77
N SER A 47 -1.14 16.02 8.80
CA SER A 47 -0.22 16.53 9.82
C SER A 47 -0.75 16.48 11.24
N LYS A 48 -2.06 16.63 11.47
CA LYS A 48 -2.68 16.65 12.81
C LYS A 48 -2.91 15.26 13.38
N VAL A 49 -3.25 14.31 12.53
CA VAL A 49 -3.60 12.94 12.91
C VAL A 49 -2.45 11.95 12.71
N ASP A 50 -1.29 12.46 12.28
CA ASP A 50 -0.11 11.66 11.92
C ASP A 50 -0.41 10.60 10.84
N ALA A 51 -1.27 10.96 9.88
CA ALA A 51 -1.59 10.10 8.73
C ALA A 51 -0.82 10.56 7.49
N ASN A 52 -0.30 9.62 6.72
CA ASN A 52 0.52 9.87 5.54
C ASN A 52 -0.15 9.39 4.25
N SER A 53 -1.30 8.72 4.39
CA SER A 53 -2.15 8.29 3.30
C SER A 53 -3.62 8.54 3.61
N ARG A 54 -4.44 8.53 2.56
CA ARG A 54 -5.90 8.60 2.69
C ARG A 54 -6.46 7.42 3.47
N THR A 55 -5.90 6.22 3.27
CA THR A 55 -6.27 5.00 3.99
C THR A 55 -6.00 5.13 5.49
N GLU A 56 -4.82 5.64 5.85
CA GLU A 56 -4.46 5.86 7.26
C GLU A 56 -5.34 6.92 7.92
N ALA A 57 -5.62 8.01 7.21
CA ALA A 57 -6.55 9.04 7.68
C ALA A 57 -7.99 8.49 7.82
N ALA A 58 -8.45 7.64 6.90
CA ALA A 58 -9.72 6.96 6.99
C ALA A 58 -9.79 6.03 8.22
N MET A 59 -8.74 5.25 8.47
CA MET A 59 -8.64 4.39 9.65
C MET A 59 -8.65 5.18 10.95
N TYR A 60 -7.96 6.31 11.00
CA TYR A 60 -8.05 7.24 12.13
C TYR A 60 -9.48 7.70 12.36
N ALA A 61 -10.23 8.05 11.31
CA ALA A 61 -11.61 8.53 11.41
C ALA A 61 -12.55 7.51 12.06
N VAL A 62 -12.36 6.22 11.73
CA VAL A 62 -13.11 5.10 12.31
C VAL A 62 -12.73 4.91 13.77
N ASN A 63 -11.43 4.84 14.08
CA ASN A 63 -10.94 4.61 15.45
C ASN A 63 -11.27 5.77 16.41
N ALA A 64 -11.30 7.00 15.91
CA ALA A 64 -11.66 8.19 16.67
C ALA A 64 -13.17 8.37 16.85
N GLY A 65 -14.01 7.47 16.28
CA GLY A 65 -15.47 7.55 16.35
C GLY A 65 -16.06 8.73 15.57
N ILE A 66 -15.31 9.32 14.64
CA ILE A 66 -15.77 10.40 13.75
C ILE A 66 -16.77 9.85 12.73
N VAL A 67 -16.63 8.58 12.36
CA VAL A 67 -17.54 7.85 11.49
C VAL A 67 -18.09 6.62 12.21
N GLU A 68 -19.41 6.53 12.36
CA GLU A 68 -20.07 5.27 12.76
C GLU A 68 -20.17 4.35 11.54
N ILE A 69 -19.43 3.24 11.56
CA ILE A 69 -19.70 2.11 10.67
C ILE A 69 -20.93 1.39 11.24
N LYS A 70 -22.09 1.57 10.63
CA LYS A 70 -23.19 0.62 10.82
C LYS A 70 -22.81 -0.68 10.12
N PRO A 71 -22.83 -1.84 10.80
CA PRO A 71 -22.76 -3.10 10.09
C PRO A 71 -24.02 -3.23 9.22
N GLY A 72 -23.84 -3.24 7.90
CA GLY A 72 -24.80 -3.80 6.96
C GLY A 72 -25.48 -2.82 5.99
N ALA A 73 -25.09 -2.92 4.71
CA ALA A 73 -25.97 -2.76 3.56
C ALA A 73 -25.47 -3.66 2.41
N ALA A 74 -25.41 -4.97 2.66
CA ALA A 74 -25.48 -5.95 1.58
C ALA A 74 -26.88 -5.86 0.95
N ALA A 75 -26.93 -5.85 -0.37
CA ALA A 75 -28.14 -5.66 -1.16
C ALA A 75 -29.21 -6.71 -0.83
N ALA A 76 -30.45 -6.25 -0.72
CA ALA A 76 -31.62 -7.06 -0.42
C ALA A 76 -31.86 -8.16 -1.48
N GLY A 77 -31.68 -9.41 -1.09
CA GLY A 77 -32.14 -10.62 -1.79
C GLY A 77 -33.28 -11.28 -1.01
N GLN A 78 -34.30 -11.72 -1.73
CA GLN A 78 -35.61 -12.13 -1.26
C GLN A 78 -35.60 -13.27 -0.22
N GLU A 79 -36.44 -13.14 0.81
CA GLU A 79 -36.74 -14.16 1.81
C GLU A 79 -37.33 -15.42 1.15
N VAL A 80 -36.65 -16.56 1.33
CA VAL A 80 -37.26 -17.89 1.19
C VAL A 80 -37.43 -18.45 2.59
N GLU A 81 -38.70 -18.64 2.95
CA GLU A 81 -39.21 -19.13 4.21
C GLU A 81 -38.87 -20.63 4.39
N GLU A 82 -38.04 -20.98 5.38
CA GLU A 82 -37.85 -22.38 5.78
C GLU A 82 -38.24 -22.59 7.25
N GLN A 83 -39.37 -23.25 7.43
CA GLN A 83 -39.92 -23.69 8.71
C GLN A 83 -38.98 -24.67 9.41
N ARG A 84 -38.58 -24.38 10.66
CA ARG A 84 -38.23 -25.45 11.61
C ARG A 84 -38.55 -25.12 13.07
N SER A 85 -39.74 -25.59 13.46
CA SER A 85 -40.02 -26.34 14.70
C SER A 85 -39.24 -25.95 15.96
N THR A 86 -39.92 -25.16 16.79
CA THR A 86 -39.58 -24.83 18.18
C THR A 86 -39.60 -26.09 19.06
N ASN A 87 -38.58 -26.25 19.91
CA ASN A 87 -38.74 -26.94 21.20
C ASN A 87 -37.83 -26.26 22.25
N LYS A 88 -38.46 -25.47 23.11
CA LYS A 88 -37.87 -24.94 24.35
C LYS A 88 -38.20 -25.91 25.49
N PHE A 89 -37.21 -26.47 26.19
CA PHE A 89 -37.31 -26.71 27.64
C PHE A 89 -35.93 -26.93 28.31
N LEU A 90 -35.55 -25.95 29.13
CA LEU A 90 -34.86 -25.95 30.45
C LEU A 90 -33.89 -27.08 30.87
N ILE A 91 -32.71 -26.66 31.36
CA ILE A 91 -32.04 -26.86 32.67
C ILE A 91 -30.73 -26.04 32.57
N GLY A 92 -30.23 -25.20 33.48
CA GLY A 92 -30.44 -25.02 34.91
C GLY A 92 -29.10 -25.16 35.68
N ILE A 93 -28.41 -24.02 35.91
CA ILE A 93 -27.51 -23.70 37.03
C ILE A 93 -26.13 -24.40 37.10
N ALA A 94 -25.08 -23.56 37.26
CA ALA A 94 -23.70 -23.76 37.78
C ALA A 94 -22.68 -23.18 36.76
N ILE A 95 -21.77 -22.23 37.01
CA ILE A 95 -21.08 -21.78 38.23
C ILE A 95 -20.67 -20.31 38.05
N THR A 96 -21.15 -19.43 38.92
CA THR A 96 -20.61 -18.08 39.19
C THR A 96 -19.89 -18.12 40.54
N VAL A 97 -18.61 -18.47 40.58
CA VAL A 97 -17.67 -18.16 41.70
C VAL A 97 -16.24 -18.26 41.16
N SER A 98 -15.54 -17.13 40.97
CA SER A 98 -14.06 -16.99 41.08
C SER A 98 -13.56 -15.57 40.70
N VAL A 99 -14.18 -14.50 41.21
CA VAL A 99 -13.69 -13.11 41.03
C VAL A 99 -13.30 -12.43 42.36
N ILE A 100 -13.16 -13.17 43.47
CA ILE A 100 -12.78 -12.55 44.77
C ILE A 100 -11.75 -13.41 45.50
N ILE A 101 -10.59 -13.66 44.88
CA ILE A 101 -9.34 -14.02 45.57
C ILE A 101 -8.18 -13.52 44.68
N ILE A 102 -7.73 -12.28 44.90
CA ILE A 102 -6.34 -11.74 44.80
C ILE A 102 -6.46 -10.21 45.02
N SER A 103 -7.03 -9.83 46.16
CA SER A 103 -7.00 -8.47 46.70
C SER A 103 -6.70 -8.49 48.19
N LEU A 104 -5.96 -9.52 48.62
CA LEU A 104 -5.58 -9.72 50.02
C LEU A 104 -4.22 -10.42 50.15
N LEU A 105 -3.17 -9.86 49.54
CA LEU A 105 -1.77 -10.21 49.84
C LEU A 105 -0.86 -9.00 49.55
N GLY A 106 -1.24 -7.85 50.11
CA GLY A 106 -0.46 -6.62 50.09
C GLY A 106 -0.37 -6.03 51.50
N PHE A 107 0.13 -6.80 52.47
CA PHE A 107 0.52 -6.24 53.75
C PHE A 107 1.39 -7.23 54.52
N LEU A 108 2.72 -7.13 54.38
CA LEU A 108 3.75 -7.42 55.39
C LEU A 108 5.14 -7.51 54.72
N ALA A 109 5.71 -6.36 54.36
CA ALA A 109 7.16 -6.14 54.28
C ALA A 109 7.43 -4.64 54.03
N PHE A 110 7.20 -3.81 55.05
CA PHE A 110 7.68 -2.43 55.05
C PHE A 110 8.53 -2.21 56.29
N GLN A 111 9.85 -2.36 56.16
CA GLN A 111 10.84 -1.59 56.91
C GLN A 111 12.17 -1.57 56.15
N GLY A 112 12.71 -0.36 55.91
CA GLY A 112 14.17 -0.17 55.85
C GLY A 112 14.74 0.60 54.65
N SER A 113 14.84 1.92 54.80
CA SER A 113 15.86 2.84 54.25
C SER A 113 15.81 3.28 52.78
N PHE A 114 15.44 4.55 52.62
CA PHE A 114 15.84 5.44 51.53
C PHE A 114 17.36 5.67 51.53
N SER A 115 17.99 5.46 50.38
CA SER A 115 19.18 6.21 49.94
C SER A 115 19.04 6.43 48.43
N GLY A 116 19.02 7.70 48.03
CA GLY A 116 18.78 8.09 46.64
C GLY A 116 19.95 7.77 45.72
N ASN A 117 19.63 7.32 44.51
CA ASN A 117 20.32 7.72 43.30
C ASN A 117 19.33 7.69 42.13
N ARG A 118 19.35 8.77 41.36
CA ARG A 118 18.59 8.95 40.12
C ARG A 118 19.21 8.02 39.08
N GLU A 119 18.57 6.90 38.79
CA GLU A 119 18.84 6.10 37.60
C GLU A 119 17.78 6.41 36.55
N THR A 120 18.25 6.74 35.35
CA THR A 120 17.47 6.98 34.14
C THR A 120 16.68 5.72 33.83
N ASN A 121 15.36 5.76 34.04
CA ASN A 121 14.49 4.64 33.75
C ASN A 121 14.36 4.51 32.22
N ASN A 122 15.25 3.72 31.61
CA ASN A 122 14.97 3.06 30.34
C ASN A 122 13.77 2.15 30.59
N GLN A 123 12.57 2.57 30.18
CA GLN A 123 11.52 1.59 29.91
C GLN A 123 12.06 0.66 28.81
N PRO A 124 12.09 -0.67 29.01
CA PRO A 124 12.16 -1.56 27.88
C PRO A 124 10.89 -1.30 27.08
N GLY A 125 11.04 -0.70 25.90
CA GLY A 125 10.00 -0.76 24.88
C GLY A 125 9.62 -2.23 24.72
N ILE A 126 8.33 -2.52 24.61
CA ILE A 126 7.89 -3.83 24.15
C ILE A 126 8.67 -4.07 22.85
N PRO A 127 9.54 -5.09 22.77
CA PRO A 127 10.14 -5.46 21.50
C PRO A 127 8.96 -5.95 20.66
N VAL A 128 8.56 -5.19 19.64
CA VAL A 128 7.94 -5.84 18.50
C VAL A 128 9.09 -6.64 17.90
N GLU A 129 9.16 -7.93 18.21
CA GLU A 129 10.05 -8.84 17.50
C GLU A 129 9.67 -8.72 16.02
N ALA A 130 10.52 -8.04 15.24
CA ALA A 130 10.43 -8.00 13.80
C ALA A 130 10.84 -9.38 13.27
N GLY A 131 9.95 -10.36 13.43
CA GLY A 131 10.13 -11.70 12.91
C GLY A 131 9.47 -11.83 11.54
N TRP A 132 10.16 -12.47 10.60
CA TRP A 132 9.51 -13.00 9.41
C TRP A 132 8.64 -14.20 9.81
N GLU A 133 7.41 -14.24 9.31
CA GLU A 133 6.47 -15.33 9.52
C GLU A 133 6.16 -15.99 8.17
N GLU A 134 6.25 -17.32 8.10
CA GLU A 134 5.76 -18.06 6.95
C GLU A 134 4.22 -18.09 6.97
N ARG A 135 3.63 -17.71 5.84
CA ARG A 135 2.18 -17.70 5.60
C ARG A 135 1.81 -18.76 4.57
N ALA A 136 0.53 -19.01 4.37
CA ALA A 136 0.05 -19.92 3.34
C ALA A 136 0.69 -19.61 1.98
N GLN A 137 1.22 -20.66 1.36
CA GLN A 137 1.92 -20.55 0.10
C GLN A 137 0.92 -20.26 -1.03
N LEU A 138 1.36 -19.43 -1.96
CA LEU A 138 0.61 -19.14 -3.18
C LEU A 138 0.38 -20.46 -3.96
N PRO A 139 -0.85 -20.76 -4.44
CA PRO A 139 -1.15 -22.06 -5.07
C PRO A 139 -0.30 -22.38 -6.30
N SER A 140 0.17 -21.35 -7.00
CA SER A 140 1.10 -21.47 -8.13
C SER A 140 2.28 -20.56 -7.89
N ALA A 141 3.49 -21.11 -7.92
CA ALA A 141 4.71 -20.33 -7.85
C ALA A 141 4.85 -19.46 -9.10
N ARG A 142 5.12 -18.17 -8.91
CA ARG A 142 5.28 -17.22 -10.02
C ARG A 142 6.15 -16.03 -9.66
N LYS A 143 6.72 -15.43 -10.69
CA LYS A 143 7.51 -14.19 -10.65
C LYS A 143 6.91 -13.16 -11.60
N GLY A 144 7.33 -11.90 -11.50
CA GLY A 144 6.83 -10.83 -12.38
C GLY A 144 5.31 -10.57 -12.24
N LEU A 145 4.70 -11.06 -11.16
CA LEU A 145 3.32 -10.80 -10.81
C LEU A 145 3.16 -9.39 -10.22
N ALA A 146 1.95 -8.85 -10.36
CA ALA A 146 1.57 -7.67 -9.62
C ALA A 146 1.02 -8.06 -8.24
N LEU A 147 1.28 -7.20 -7.25
CA LEU A 147 0.70 -7.29 -5.91
C LEU A 147 -0.07 -6.00 -5.62
N ALA A 148 -1.26 -6.16 -5.05
CA ALA A 148 -2.06 -5.06 -4.52
C ALA A 148 -2.54 -5.41 -3.12
N SER A 149 -2.75 -4.39 -2.28
CA SER A 149 -3.37 -4.56 -0.97
C SER A 149 -4.54 -3.60 -0.80
N TYR A 150 -5.65 -4.11 -0.29
CA TYR A 150 -6.85 -3.34 0.01
C TYR A 150 -7.49 -3.93 1.27
N ASP A 151 -7.83 -3.07 2.23
CA ASP A 151 -8.45 -3.44 3.51
C ASP A 151 -7.72 -4.57 4.29
N GLY A 152 -6.38 -4.60 4.18
CA GLY A 152 -5.54 -5.62 4.81
C GLY A 152 -5.45 -6.94 4.05
N GLU A 153 -6.25 -7.13 3.00
CA GLU A 153 -6.18 -8.27 2.08
C GLU A 153 -5.09 -8.06 1.02
N ILE A 154 -4.64 -9.16 0.40
CA ILE A 154 -3.60 -9.15 -0.64
C ILE A 154 -4.13 -9.81 -1.91
N PHE A 155 -3.83 -9.20 -3.05
CA PHE A 155 -4.19 -9.70 -4.38
C PHE A 155 -2.91 -9.96 -5.16
N ALA A 156 -2.72 -11.21 -5.60
CA ALA A 156 -1.67 -11.63 -6.51
C ALA A 156 -2.28 -11.73 -7.93
N ILE A 157 -1.70 -11.01 -8.89
CA ILE A 157 -2.29 -10.87 -10.23
C ILE A 157 -1.26 -11.19 -11.30
N ALA A 158 -1.64 -12.10 -12.20
CA ALA A 158 -0.88 -12.50 -13.38
C ALA A 158 0.53 -13.02 -13.03
N GLY A 159 1.54 -12.79 -13.87
CA GLY A 159 2.91 -13.23 -13.68
C GLY A 159 3.27 -14.51 -14.44
N GLU A 160 4.53 -14.90 -14.38
CA GLU A 160 5.07 -16.08 -15.07
C GLU A 160 5.19 -17.27 -14.10
N THR A 161 4.55 -18.38 -14.48
CA THR A 161 4.64 -19.69 -13.82
C THR A 161 5.53 -20.64 -14.64
N ASP A 162 5.78 -21.84 -14.13
CA ASP A 162 6.47 -22.89 -14.90
C ASP A 162 5.69 -23.33 -16.16
N GLU A 163 4.38 -23.08 -16.22
CA GLU A 163 3.53 -23.35 -17.39
C GLU A 163 3.47 -22.18 -18.37
N GLY A 164 4.10 -21.05 -18.02
CA GLY A 164 4.14 -19.82 -18.82
C GLY A 164 3.43 -18.64 -18.14
N ILE A 165 3.25 -17.57 -18.92
CA ILE A 165 2.63 -16.32 -18.47
C ILE A 165 1.13 -16.54 -18.21
N SER A 166 0.69 -16.20 -17.01
CA SER A 166 -0.63 -16.48 -16.47
C SER A 166 -1.50 -15.22 -16.41
N SER A 167 -2.82 -15.42 -16.45
CA SER A 167 -3.83 -14.41 -16.13
C SER A 167 -4.52 -14.66 -14.78
N SER A 168 -4.02 -15.61 -14.00
CA SER A 168 -4.58 -15.96 -12.70
C SER A 168 -4.63 -14.77 -11.74
N VAL A 169 -5.65 -14.78 -10.89
CA VAL A 169 -5.85 -13.80 -9.83
C VAL A 169 -6.18 -14.55 -8.57
N GLU A 170 -5.42 -14.28 -7.51
CA GLU A 170 -5.58 -14.92 -6.23
C GLU A 170 -5.68 -13.87 -5.13
N HIS A 171 -6.64 -14.07 -4.25
CA HIS A 171 -6.93 -13.25 -3.10
C HIS A 171 -6.51 -14.00 -1.82
N TYR A 172 -5.72 -13.34 -0.98
CA TYR A 172 -5.26 -13.83 0.30
C TYR A 172 -5.92 -13.08 1.44
N ASP A 173 -6.61 -13.85 2.29
CA ASP A 173 -7.16 -13.39 3.55
C ASP A 173 -6.15 -13.71 4.67
N PRO A 174 -5.52 -12.68 5.29
CA PRO A 174 -4.54 -12.88 6.36
C PRO A 174 -5.15 -13.37 7.67
N VAL A 175 -6.49 -13.27 7.86
CA VAL A 175 -7.18 -13.73 9.07
C VAL A 175 -7.34 -15.24 9.04
N SER A 176 -7.75 -15.79 7.90
CA SER A 176 -7.85 -17.24 7.72
C SER A 176 -6.55 -17.89 7.25
N ASP A 177 -5.57 -17.10 6.83
CA ASP A 177 -4.32 -17.55 6.21
C ASP A 177 -4.59 -18.48 5.02
N GLN A 178 -5.45 -18.04 4.10
CA GLN A 178 -5.86 -18.84 2.93
C GLN A 178 -5.86 -18.00 1.65
N TRP A 179 -5.50 -18.67 0.56
CA TRP A 179 -5.66 -18.15 -0.80
C TRP A 179 -6.98 -18.65 -1.42
N SER A 180 -7.59 -17.80 -2.23
CA SER A 180 -8.78 -18.10 -3.02
C SER A 180 -8.61 -17.55 -4.43
N SER A 181 -9.18 -18.22 -5.44
CA SER A 181 -9.12 -17.76 -6.83
C SER A 181 -10.24 -16.78 -7.12
N LEU A 182 -9.92 -15.73 -7.87
CA LEU A 182 -10.88 -14.76 -8.42
C LEU A 182 -10.95 -14.88 -9.94
N ASP A 183 -11.84 -14.08 -10.53
CA ASP A 183 -11.94 -13.96 -11.99
C ASP A 183 -10.61 -13.54 -12.60
N SER A 184 -10.17 -14.30 -13.60
CA SER A 184 -8.89 -14.09 -14.26
C SER A 184 -8.84 -12.76 -15.02
N LYS A 185 -7.64 -12.15 -15.02
CA LYS A 185 -7.33 -10.97 -15.82
C LYS A 185 -7.57 -11.26 -17.32
N PRO A 186 -8.19 -10.35 -18.10
CA PRO A 186 -8.47 -10.64 -19.51
C PRO A 186 -7.22 -10.93 -20.35
N THR A 187 -6.13 -10.19 -20.13
CA THR A 187 -4.85 -10.40 -20.83
C THR A 187 -3.81 -11.02 -19.88
N PRO A 188 -3.32 -12.25 -20.15
CA PRO A 188 -2.20 -12.86 -19.42
C PRO A 188 -0.93 -12.02 -19.60
N VAL A 189 -0.30 -11.62 -18.50
CA VAL A 189 0.87 -10.73 -18.53
C VAL A 189 1.88 -11.03 -17.42
N ALA A 190 3.15 -10.75 -17.66
CA ALA A 190 4.20 -10.74 -16.65
C ALA A 190 4.94 -9.40 -16.64
N ASP A 191 5.80 -9.21 -15.64
CA ASP A 191 6.56 -7.99 -15.37
C ASP A 191 5.65 -6.76 -15.21
N VAL A 192 4.59 -6.93 -14.42
CA VAL A 192 3.58 -5.90 -14.14
C VAL A 192 3.59 -5.47 -12.68
N SER A 193 3.02 -4.30 -12.42
CA SER A 193 2.71 -3.81 -11.07
C SER A 193 1.24 -3.41 -11.00
N ALA A 194 0.68 -3.36 -9.79
CA ALA A 194 -0.71 -2.95 -9.57
C ALA A 194 -0.78 -1.84 -8.51
N VAL A 195 -1.81 -1.01 -8.63
CA VAL A 195 -2.16 -0.02 -7.60
C VAL A 195 -3.64 -0.05 -7.31
N VAL A 196 -4.03 0.32 -6.09
CA VAL A 196 -5.42 0.44 -5.70
C VAL A 196 -5.83 1.90 -5.65
N ILE A 197 -6.88 2.25 -6.38
CA ILE A 197 -7.48 3.59 -6.36
C ILE A 197 -9.00 3.42 -6.23
N ALA A 198 -9.58 4.01 -5.18
CA ALA A 198 -11.03 4.04 -4.95
C ALA A 198 -11.73 2.66 -5.06
N GLY A 199 -11.13 1.61 -4.48
CA GLY A 199 -11.71 0.25 -4.48
C GLY A 199 -11.56 -0.50 -5.81
N LYS A 200 -10.70 -0.02 -6.71
CA LYS A 200 -10.37 -0.71 -7.96
C LYS A 200 -8.87 -0.97 -8.04
N ILE A 201 -8.49 -2.13 -8.57
CA ILE A 201 -7.10 -2.51 -8.82
C ILE A 201 -6.77 -2.24 -10.29
N TYR A 202 -5.75 -1.42 -10.54
CA TYR A 202 -5.32 -1.02 -11.88
C TYR A 202 -4.06 -1.78 -12.28
N VAL A 203 -4.07 -2.46 -13.43
CA VAL A 203 -2.93 -3.23 -13.95
C VAL A 203 -2.67 -2.85 -15.41
N PRO A 204 -1.76 -1.90 -15.68
CA PRO A 204 -1.42 -1.48 -17.04
C PRO A 204 -0.40 -2.42 -17.72
N GLY A 205 -0.53 -2.62 -19.03
CA GLY A 205 0.46 -3.26 -19.88
C GLY A 205 0.93 -4.65 -19.42
N GLY A 206 2.20 -4.94 -19.68
CA GLY A 206 2.90 -6.17 -19.33
C GLY A 206 3.37 -6.99 -20.54
N LEU A 207 4.28 -7.93 -20.29
CA LEU A 207 4.78 -8.89 -21.29
C LEU A 207 3.77 -10.01 -21.49
N THR A 208 3.36 -10.27 -22.72
CA THR A 208 2.38 -11.30 -23.07
C THR A 208 3.04 -12.65 -23.41
N PRO A 209 2.29 -13.77 -23.44
CA PRO A 209 2.82 -15.08 -23.84
C PRO A 209 3.46 -15.14 -25.24
N SER A 210 3.06 -14.26 -26.17
CA SER A 210 3.66 -14.19 -27.52
C SER A 210 5.01 -13.48 -27.54
N GLY A 211 5.40 -12.82 -26.44
CA GLY A 211 6.57 -11.96 -26.36
C GLY A 211 6.29 -10.50 -26.73
N ASP A 212 5.05 -10.16 -27.11
CA ASP A 212 4.63 -8.79 -27.35
C ASP A 212 4.35 -8.07 -26.03
N LEU A 213 4.43 -6.73 -26.03
CA LEU A 213 4.06 -5.91 -24.88
C LEU A 213 2.66 -5.35 -25.04
N SER A 214 1.85 -5.53 -24.00
CA SER A 214 0.51 -4.95 -23.92
C SER A 214 0.59 -3.47 -23.56
N ASP A 215 -0.30 -2.67 -24.14
CA ASP A 215 -0.64 -1.29 -23.77
C ASP A 215 -1.97 -1.20 -23.00
N ALA A 216 -2.72 -2.30 -22.90
CA ALA A 216 -4.02 -2.34 -22.24
C ALA A 216 -3.95 -1.94 -20.76
N LEU A 217 -4.88 -1.09 -20.33
CA LEU A 217 -5.16 -0.89 -18.91
C LEU A 217 -6.37 -1.74 -18.51
N GLU A 218 -6.14 -2.76 -17.69
CA GLU A 218 -7.20 -3.62 -17.17
C GLU A 218 -7.42 -3.31 -15.68
N ILE A 219 -8.68 -3.12 -15.30
CA ILE A 219 -9.09 -2.61 -14.00
C ILE A 219 -10.04 -3.61 -13.35
N TYR A 220 -9.72 -4.09 -12.16
CA TYR A 220 -10.58 -4.99 -11.40
C TYR A 220 -11.40 -4.21 -10.38
N SER A 221 -12.73 -4.29 -10.46
CA SER A 221 -13.64 -3.73 -9.44
C SER A 221 -13.73 -4.69 -8.26
N LEU A 222 -13.28 -4.26 -7.08
CA LEU A 222 -13.42 -5.08 -5.85
C LEU A 222 -14.87 -5.16 -5.35
N ILE A 223 -15.73 -4.25 -5.82
CA ILE A 223 -17.15 -4.24 -5.48
C ILE A 223 -17.93 -5.21 -6.38
N ASP A 224 -17.67 -5.16 -7.69
CA ASP A 224 -18.41 -5.95 -8.68
C ASP A 224 -17.78 -7.32 -8.92
N GLY A 225 -16.52 -7.50 -8.50
CA GLY A 225 -15.75 -8.70 -8.74
C GLY A 225 -15.39 -8.93 -10.21
N ALA A 226 -15.37 -7.88 -11.03
CA ALA A 226 -15.27 -7.97 -12.48
C ALA A 226 -14.18 -7.05 -13.07
N TRP A 227 -13.64 -7.46 -14.21
CA TRP A 227 -12.66 -6.70 -14.98
C TRP A 227 -13.34 -5.75 -15.97
N GLU A 228 -12.78 -4.54 -16.10
CA GLU A 228 -13.10 -3.57 -17.14
C GLU A 228 -11.82 -3.05 -17.81
N GLN A 229 -11.96 -2.52 -19.03
CA GLN A 229 -10.87 -1.90 -19.78
C GLN A 229 -10.92 -0.39 -19.55
N GLY A 230 -9.79 0.21 -19.13
CA GLY A 230 -9.58 1.66 -19.16
C GLY A 230 -8.86 2.09 -20.44
N ALA A 231 -8.58 3.40 -20.58
CA ALA A 231 -7.82 3.90 -21.71
C ALA A 231 -6.42 3.25 -21.80
N ASP A 232 -6.08 2.81 -23.00
CA ASP A 232 -4.81 2.18 -23.30
C ASP A 232 -3.65 3.17 -23.10
N LEU A 233 -2.51 2.64 -22.70
CA LEU A 233 -1.26 3.37 -22.67
C LEU A 233 -0.86 3.84 -24.08
N PRO A 234 -0.08 4.93 -24.20
CA PRO A 234 0.43 5.37 -25.51
C PRO A 234 1.40 4.38 -26.18
N LEU A 235 1.92 3.39 -25.44
CA LEU A 235 2.78 2.33 -25.95
C LEU A 235 2.65 1.06 -25.10
N GLY A 236 3.00 -0.09 -25.69
CA GLY A 236 3.14 -1.35 -24.96
C GLY A 236 4.36 -1.33 -24.06
N ILE A 237 4.20 -1.72 -22.79
CA ILE A 237 5.26 -1.56 -21.78
C ILE A 237 5.22 -2.65 -20.71
N SER A 238 6.37 -3.07 -20.20
CA SER A 238 6.51 -3.91 -19.01
C SER A 238 7.63 -3.42 -18.08
N ALA A 239 7.85 -4.09 -16.95
CA ALA A 239 8.94 -3.84 -16.02
C ALA A 239 9.01 -2.40 -15.47
N TYR A 240 7.89 -1.68 -15.46
CA TYR A 240 7.79 -0.31 -14.95
C TYR A 240 7.60 -0.29 -13.43
N ALA A 241 7.86 0.86 -12.79
CA ALA A 241 7.42 1.12 -11.43
C ALA A 241 6.06 1.84 -11.44
N LEU A 242 5.19 1.54 -10.46
CA LEU A 242 3.83 2.06 -10.40
C LEU A 242 3.45 2.48 -8.98
N VAL A 243 2.83 3.65 -8.81
CA VAL A 243 2.26 4.09 -7.52
C VAL A 243 0.96 4.85 -7.69
N ALA A 244 0.06 4.75 -6.70
CA ALA A 244 -1.08 5.63 -6.57
C ALA A 244 -0.72 6.86 -5.73
N TYR A 245 -1.04 8.05 -6.23
CA TYR A 245 -0.87 9.31 -5.50
C TYR A 245 -2.02 10.27 -5.79
N GLU A 246 -2.64 10.81 -4.74
CA GLU A 246 -3.79 11.72 -4.81
C GLU A 246 -4.92 11.29 -5.76
N GLY A 247 -5.21 9.98 -5.85
CA GLY A 247 -6.26 9.43 -6.69
C GLY A 247 -5.88 9.26 -8.16
N ASN A 248 -4.62 9.51 -8.52
CA ASN A 248 -4.06 9.21 -9.83
C ASN A 248 -3.08 8.05 -9.73
N MET A 249 -2.79 7.43 -10.86
CA MET A 249 -1.76 6.41 -10.99
C MET A 249 -0.56 7.01 -11.74
N TYR A 250 0.65 6.82 -11.23
CA TYR A 250 1.89 7.27 -11.86
C TYR A 250 2.75 6.06 -12.22
N LEU A 251 3.11 5.97 -13.50
CA LEU A 251 3.95 4.95 -14.09
C LEU A 251 5.32 5.56 -14.43
N PHE A 252 6.39 4.91 -14.01
CA PHE A 252 7.77 5.38 -14.18
C PHE A 252 8.62 4.33 -14.91
N GLY A 253 9.21 4.75 -16.03
CA GLY A 253 10.14 3.93 -16.80
C GLY A 253 9.49 2.66 -17.32
N GLY A 254 10.27 1.57 -17.34
CA GLY A 254 9.87 0.29 -17.91
C GLY A 254 10.69 -0.07 -19.15
N TRP A 255 10.23 -1.07 -19.88
CA TRP A 255 10.81 -1.57 -21.12
C TRP A 255 9.75 -1.64 -22.21
N ASP A 256 10.08 -1.17 -23.42
CA ASP A 256 9.16 -1.11 -24.57
C ASP A 256 9.40 -2.22 -25.61
N GLY A 257 10.23 -3.20 -25.27
CA GLY A 257 10.62 -4.29 -26.18
C GLY A 257 11.96 -4.03 -26.87
N SER A 258 12.47 -2.79 -26.81
CA SER A 258 13.72 -2.36 -27.42
C SER A 258 14.66 -1.74 -26.39
N GLU A 259 14.21 -0.74 -25.66
CA GLU A 259 15.00 0.03 -24.71
C GLU A 259 14.30 0.22 -23.36
N TYR A 260 15.09 0.46 -22.32
CA TYR A 260 14.56 0.90 -21.05
C TYR A 260 14.20 2.38 -21.14
N LEU A 261 13.11 2.76 -20.49
CA LEU A 261 12.53 4.08 -20.62
C LEU A 261 12.78 4.95 -19.39
N ASN A 262 12.83 6.26 -19.63
CA ASN A 262 12.76 7.29 -18.58
C ASN A 262 11.42 8.05 -18.60
N SER A 263 10.47 7.63 -19.44
CA SER A 263 9.16 8.25 -19.57
C SER A 263 8.37 8.12 -18.28
N VAL A 264 7.50 9.10 -18.06
CA VAL A 264 6.56 9.11 -16.94
C VAL A 264 5.18 9.40 -17.47
N TYR A 265 4.23 8.56 -17.05
CA TYR A 265 2.82 8.73 -17.39
C TYR A 265 1.98 8.81 -16.12
N GLN A 266 1.02 9.72 -16.13
CA GLN A 266 -0.02 9.81 -15.12
C GLN A 266 -1.35 9.40 -15.75
N TYR A 267 -2.04 8.43 -15.15
CA TYR A 267 -3.42 8.13 -15.48
C TYR A 267 -4.36 8.85 -14.51
N ASP A 268 -5.34 9.56 -15.06
CA ASP A 268 -6.47 10.16 -14.31
C ASP A 268 -7.71 9.26 -14.50
N PRO A 269 -8.09 8.46 -13.48
CA PRO A 269 -9.26 7.58 -13.56
C PRO A 269 -10.59 8.30 -13.75
N GLU A 270 -10.70 9.58 -13.40
CA GLU A 270 -11.94 10.34 -13.58
C GLU A 270 -12.12 10.82 -15.03
N GLN A 271 -11.02 11.00 -15.75
CA GLN A 271 -11.02 11.39 -17.16
C GLN A 271 -10.75 10.22 -18.11
N ASP A 272 -10.40 9.06 -17.57
CA ASP A 272 -9.98 7.87 -18.31
C ASP A 272 -8.93 8.21 -19.38
N GLN A 273 -7.84 8.85 -18.94
CA GLN A 273 -6.79 9.29 -19.85
C GLN A 273 -5.41 9.24 -19.22
N TRP A 274 -4.42 8.97 -20.07
CA TRP A 274 -3.01 9.09 -19.75
C TRP A 274 -2.46 10.45 -20.17
N LEU A 275 -1.62 11.02 -19.30
CA LEU A 275 -0.91 12.27 -19.50
C LEU A 275 0.59 12.01 -19.41
N SER A 276 1.35 12.46 -20.40
CA SER A 276 2.82 12.49 -20.30
C SER A 276 3.26 13.53 -19.27
N LYS A 277 4.17 13.13 -18.38
CA LYS A 277 4.77 13.98 -17.35
C LYS A 277 6.27 14.17 -17.63
N THR A 278 6.92 15.00 -16.82
CA THR A 278 8.35 15.28 -16.97
C THR A 278 9.15 13.98 -16.78
N PRO A 279 9.99 13.57 -17.75
CA PRO A 279 10.72 12.31 -17.69
C PRO A 279 11.78 12.31 -16.59
N MET A 280 12.14 11.10 -16.13
CA MET A 280 13.28 10.88 -15.24
C MET A 280 14.60 11.23 -15.94
N SER A 281 15.65 11.48 -15.15
CA SER A 281 17.00 11.69 -15.70
C SER A 281 17.64 10.39 -16.18
N THR A 282 17.27 9.25 -15.59
CA THR A 282 17.84 7.93 -15.88
C THR A 282 16.74 7.00 -16.36
N ALA A 283 16.96 6.37 -17.52
CA ALA A 283 16.11 5.28 -17.99
C ALA A 283 16.27 4.06 -17.09
N ARG A 284 15.16 3.42 -16.70
CA ARG A 284 15.18 2.30 -15.77
C ARG A 284 13.97 1.39 -15.97
N GLY A 285 14.19 0.09 -15.89
CA GLY A 285 13.16 -0.93 -15.66
C GLY A 285 13.45 -1.72 -14.39
N TYR A 286 12.49 -2.53 -13.93
CA TYR A 286 12.56 -3.32 -12.70
C TYR A 286 12.95 -2.50 -11.45
N SER A 287 12.66 -1.19 -11.47
CA SER A 287 12.74 -0.29 -10.33
C SER A 287 11.50 -0.44 -9.46
N GLY A 288 11.56 0.00 -8.21
CA GLY A 288 10.36 0.17 -7.39
C GLY A 288 10.04 1.63 -7.13
N ALA A 289 8.80 1.92 -6.74
CA ALA A 289 8.40 3.26 -6.35
C ALA A 289 7.54 3.23 -5.08
N ALA A 290 7.65 4.28 -4.27
CA ALA A 290 6.83 4.46 -3.07
C ALA A 290 6.49 5.93 -2.84
N VAL A 291 5.35 6.17 -2.17
CA VAL A 291 4.92 7.50 -1.75
C VAL A 291 5.34 7.72 -0.30
N SER A 292 5.94 8.88 0.02
CA SER A 292 6.13 9.33 1.40
C SER A 292 6.17 10.85 1.46
N GLY A 293 5.50 11.45 2.46
CA GLY A 293 5.54 12.89 2.70
C GLY A 293 5.15 13.78 1.50
N GLY A 294 4.18 13.35 0.69
CA GLY A 294 3.74 14.09 -0.52
C GLY A 294 4.73 14.01 -1.70
N LYS A 295 5.65 13.05 -1.70
CA LYS A 295 6.62 12.83 -2.78
C LYS A 295 6.59 11.38 -3.22
N ILE A 296 6.99 11.15 -4.47
CA ILE A 296 7.15 9.82 -5.04
C ILE A 296 8.64 9.54 -5.18
N PHE A 297 9.11 8.43 -4.62
CA PHE A 297 10.50 8.00 -4.67
C PHE A 297 10.62 6.82 -5.61
N VAL A 298 11.45 6.93 -6.64
CA VAL A 298 11.75 5.86 -7.59
C VAL A 298 13.14 5.33 -7.31
N VAL A 299 13.24 4.05 -6.95
CA VAL A 299 14.41 3.45 -6.31
C VAL A 299 14.99 2.33 -7.17
N GLY A 300 16.29 2.40 -7.43
CA GLY A 300 17.05 1.36 -8.13
C GLY A 300 16.55 1.08 -9.53
N GLY A 301 16.64 -0.18 -9.95
CA GLY A 301 16.27 -0.64 -11.29
C GLY A 301 17.48 -1.02 -12.13
N TYR A 302 17.26 -1.25 -13.42
CA TYR A 302 18.25 -1.67 -14.40
C TYR A 302 18.14 -0.75 -15.62
N ASP A 303 19.27 -0.23 -16.10
CA ASP A 303 19.31 0.73 -17.22
C ASP A 303 19.58 0.08 -18.58
N GLY A 304 19.72 -1.25 -18.64
CA GLY A 304 20.13 -1.99 -19.83
C GLY A 304 21.60 -2.43 -19.84
N ASP A 305 22.43 -1.80 -18.99
CA ASP A 305 23.84 -2.15 -18.83
C ASP A 305 24.12 -2.69 -17.42
N LYS A 306 23.60 -2.02 -16.39
CA LYS A 306 23.90 -2.32 -14.98
C LYS A 306 22.70 -2.08 -14.07
N GLY A 307 22.74 -2.73 -12.90
CA GLY A 307 21.84 -2.40 -11.80
C GLY A 307 22.13 -0.99 -11.28
N LEU A 308 21.08 -0.28 -10.87
CA LEU A 308 21.11 1.06 -10.33
C LEU A 308 20.98 1.03 -8.81
N SER A 309 21.76 1.87 -8.13
CA SER A 309 21.52 2.25 -6.74
C SER A 309 20.80 3.60 -6.62
N SER A 310 20.67 4.34 -7.73
CA SER A 310 20.17 5.71 -7.69
C SER A 310 18.70 5.79 -7.30
N MET A 311 18.39 6.82 -6.52
CA MET A 311 17.02 7.20 -6.18
C MET A 311 16.70 8.57 -6.77
N GLU A 312 15.56 8.67 -7.47
CA GLU A 312 15.01 9.92 -7.96
C GLU A 312 13.72 10.24 -7.20
N VAL A 313 13.55 11.50 -6.82
CA VAL A 313 12.38 11.97 -6.06
C VAL A 313 11.58 12.92 -6.92
N TYR A 314 10.32 12.55 -7.15
CA TYR A 314 9.34 13.28 -7.94
C TYR A 314 8.34 14.00 -7.04
N ILE A 315 8.07 15.27 -7.35
CA ILE A 315 7.07 16.09 -6.68
C ILE A 315 6.00 16.47 -7.73
N PRO A 316 4.86 15.75 -7.80
CA PRO A 316 3.85 15.97 -8.84
C PRO A 316 3.36 17.41 -8.95
N GLU A 317 3.24 18.12 -7.83
CA GLU A 317 2.76 19.50 -7.79
C GLU A 317 3.71 20.46 -8.52
N LEU A 318 5.01 20.17 -8.53
CA LEU A 318 5.98 20.97 -9.26
C LEU A 318 5.84 20.78 -10.78
N ASP A 319 5.49 19.57 -11.21
CA ASP A 319 5.26 19.25 -12.63
C ASP A 319 4.01 19.97 -13.14
N ASP A 320 2.93 19.96 -12.36
CA ASP A 320 1.69 20.68 -12.67
C ASP A 320 1.91 22.20 -12.80
N LEU A 321 2.88 22.73 -12.05
CA LEU A 321 3.32 24.13 -12.13
C LEU A 321 4.38 24.37 -13.23
N GLN A 322 4.66 23.37 -14.08
CA GLN A 322 5.67 23.42 -15.15
C GLN A 322 7.07 23.81 -14.65
N SER A 323 7.38 23.43 -13.41
CA SER A 323 8.70 23.56 -12.80
C SER A 323 9.37 22.19 -12.72
N ASN A 324 10.70 22.15 -12.53
CA ASN A 324 11.41 20.87 -12.44
C ASN A 324 10.89 20.06 -11.24
N PRO A 325 10.23 18.90 -11.46
CA PRO A 325 9.67 18.10 -10.38
C PRO A 325 10.66 17.09 -9.80
N TRP A 326 11.85 16.98 -10.38
CA TRP A 326 12.85 15.99 -10.02
C TRP A 326 13.94 16.55 -9.13
N SER A 327 14.28 15.75 -8.11
CA SER A 327 15.48 15.92 -7.30
C SER A 327 16.16 14.58 -7.07
N LYS A 328 17.47 14.61 -6.84
CA LYS A 328 18.22 13.39 -6.49
C LYS A 328 17.94 13.01 -5.03
N GLY A 329 17.64 11.73 -4.79
CA GLY A 329 17.53 11.12 -3.47
C GLY A 329 18.85 10.51 -2.98
N THR A 330 18.82 9.91 -1.79
CA THR A 330 19.93 9.11 -1.26
C THR A 330 20.02 7.77 -1.98
N ASP A 331 21.15 7.51 -2.64
CA ASP A 331 21.40 6.24 -3.34
C ASP A 331 21.36 5.06 -2.34
N LEU A 332 20.85 3.91 -2.80
CA LEU A 332 20.98 2.64 -2.09
C LEU A 332 22.47 2.32 -1.84
N PRO A 333 22.81 1.62 -0.74
CA PRO A 333 24.20 1.20 -0.49
C PRO A 333 24.76 0.28 -1.58
N VAL A 334 23.90 -0.55 -2.19
CA VAL A 334 24.23 -1.48 -3.27
C VAL A 334 23.18 -1.35 -4.37
N SER A 335 23.60 -1.42 -5.62
CA SER A 335 22.66 -1.45 -6.74
C SER A 335 21.73 -2.66 -6.67
N ARG A 336 20.46 -2.45 -7.05
CA ARG A 336 19.43 -3.47 -6.92
C ARG A 336 18.36 -3.28 -8.01
N PHE A 337 17.76 -4.37 -8.48
CA PHE A 337 16.61 -4.36 -9.39
C PHE A 337 15.73 -5.61 -9.20
N GLY A 338 14.48 -5.55 -9.66
CA GLY A 338 13.49 -6.62 -9.47
C GLY A 338 13.14 -6.82 -7.99
N MET A 339 13.14 -5.72 -7.23
CA MET A 339 12.92 -5.70 -5.77
C MET A 339 11.47 -5.32 -5.44
N GLY A 340 10.97 -5.76 -4.28
CA GLY A 340 9.74 -5.23 -3.71
C GLY A 340 10.02 -3.88 -3.04
N VAL A 341 9.19 -2.87 -3.32
CA VAL A 341 9.26 -1.57 -2.67
C VAL A 341 7.89 -1.18 -2.15
N ALA A 342 7.81 -0.78 -0.88
CA ALA A 342 6.56 -0.39 -0.25
C ALA A 342 6.77 0.79 0.71
N GLY A 343 5.79 1.70 0.75
CA GLY A 343 5.70 2.72 1.80
C GLY A 343 4.99 2.15 3.02
N LEU A 344 5.55 2.33 4.21
CA LEU A 344 4.91 1.97 5.49
C LEU A 344 5.12 3.13 6.47
N GLY A 345 4.02 3.80 6.83
CA GLY A 345 4.08 5.09 7.50
C GLY A 345 4.89 6.10 6.67
N ASN A 346 5.93 6.67 7.28
CA ASN A 346 6.85 7.60 6.61
C ASN A 346 8.09 6.94 5.99
N MET A 347 8.24 5.63 6.16
CA MET A 347 9.43 4.91 5.75
C MET A 347 9.22 4.16 4.44
N ILE A 348 10.29 4.00 3.66
CA ILE A 348 10.27 3.22 2.42
C ILE A 348 11.05 1.95 2.64
N HIS A 349 10.41 0.80 2.44
CA HIS A 349 11.02 -0.51 2.61
C HIS A 349 11.36 -1.09 1.25
N VAL A 350 12.52 -1.74 1.17
CA VAL A 350 13.04 -2.43 0.01
C VAL A 350 13.41 -3.85 0.42
N VAL A 351 12.81 -4.83 -0.24
CA VAL A 351 13.00 -6.26 0.06
C VAL A 351 13.34 -7.03 -1.21
N GLY A 352 14.29 -7.97 -1.11
CA GLY A 352 14.64 -8.88 -2.21
C GLY A 352 15.21 -8.19 -3.44
N GLY A 353 15.13 -8.83 -4.60
CA GLY A 353 15.71 -8.34 -5.85
C GLY A 353 17.18 -8.72 -6.05
N LYS A 354 17.63 -8.57 -7.30
CA LYS A 354 18.99 -8.90 -7.71
C LYS A 354 19.93 -7.73 -7.40
N ILE A 355 20.99 -8.03 -6.66
CA ILE A 355 22.00 -7.06 -6.25
C ILE A 355 23.25 -7.09 -7.14
N GLY A 356 23.97 -5.97 -7.18
CA GLY A 356 25.32 -5.92 -7.77
C GLY A 356 26.35 -6.78 -7.03
N GLU A 357 27.47 -7.10 -7.68
CA GLU A 357 28.54 -7.91 -7.09
C GLU A 357 29.09 -7.31 -5.78
N GLY A 358 29.30 -8.17 -4.78
CA GLY A 358 29.91 -7.79 -3.50
C GLY A 358 28.98 -7.16 -2.46
N GLY A 359 27.67 -7.05 -2.74
CA GLY A 359 26.68 -6.52 -1.80
C GLY A 359 26.04 -7.56 -0.88
N SER A 360 25.44 -7.09 0.22
CA SER A 360 24.51 -7.89 1.02
C SER A 360 23.10 -7.86 0.41
N GLN A 361 22.39 -8.99 0.46
CA GLN A 361 20.97 -9.07 0.07
C GLN A 361 20.02 -8.55 1.18
N SER A 362 20.56 -7.93 2.24
CA SER A 362 19.79 -7.34 3.35
C SER A 362 18.62 -6.48 2.84
N SER A 363 17.50 -6.56 3.54
CA SER A 363 16.37 -5.67 3.35
C SER A 363 16.70 -4.31 3.92
N MET A 364 16.21 -3.26 3.26
CA MET A 364 16.60 -1.88 3.54
C MET A 364 15.36 -1.05 3.88
N VAL A 365 15.48 -0.18 4.86
CA VAL A 365 14.48 0.84 5.17
C VAL A 365 15.09 2.23 5.02
N TYR A 366 14.40 3.12 4.33
CA TYR A 366 14.78 4.51 4.14
C TYR A 366 13.91 5.43 4.98
N SER A 367 14.55 6.35 5.72
CA SER A 367 13.91 7.48 6.37
C SER A 367 14.05 8.72 5.50
N PRO A 368 12.98 9.20 4.84
CA PRO A 368 13.03 10.44 4.06
C PRO A 368 13.35 11.68 4.89
N GLN A 369 13.00 11.69 6.17
CA GLN A 369 13.28 12.79 7.08
C GLN A 369 14.78 12.90 7.39
N GLU A 370 15.43 11.76 7.63
CA GLU A 370 16.85 11.71 7.98
C GLU A 370 17.74 11.58 6.75
N GLY A 371 17.18 11.13 5.62
CA GLY A 371 17.92 10.89 4.38
C GLY A 371 18.83 9.68 4.44
N ILE A 372 18.57 8.72 5.32
CA ILE A 372 19.44 7.56 5.57
C ILE A 372 18.74 6.23 5.29
N TRP A 373 19.54 5.26 4.82
CA TRP A 373 19.16 3.86 4.71
C TRP A 373 19.66 3.08 5.92
N GLN A 374 18.85 2.16 6.42
CA GLN A 374 19.20 1.24 7.49
C GLN A 374 18.84 -0.19 7.05
N GLU A 375 19.66 -1.16 7.48
CA GLU A 375 19.35 -2.57 7.27
C GLU A 375 18.32 -3.04 8.29
N PHE A 376 17.46 -3.98 7.88
CA PHE A 376 16.59 -4.72 8.77
C PHE A 376 16.55 -6.21 8.38
N ASP A 377 15.97 -7.03 9.26
CA ASP A 377 15.91 -8.47 9.07
C ASP A 377 15.29 -8.83 7.71
N SER A 378 15.90 -9.80 7.04
CA SER A 378 15.50 -10.24 5.70
C SER A 378 14.78 -11.57 5.75
N PRO A 379 13.87 -11.85 4.80
CA PRO A 379 13.19 -13.13 4.79
C PRO A 379 14.23 -14.23 4.61
N THR A 380 14.17 -15.26 5.45
CA THR A 380 15.04 -16.42 5.34
C THR A 380 14.73 -17.13 4.03
N THR A 381 15.58 -16.97 3.03
CA THR A 381 15.54 -17.80 1.82
C THR A 381 16.14 -19.15 2.19
N GLU A 382 15.33 -20.18 2.46
CA GLU A 382 15.84 -21.54 2.31
C GLU A 382 16.11 -21.76 0.81
N SER A 383 17.35 -22.14 0.52
CA SER A 383 17.99 -22.23 -0.80
C SER A 383 17.45 -23.32 -1.69
#